data_AF-A0A954PJE7-F1
#
_entry.id   AF-A0A954PJE7-F1
#
_cell.length_a   1.000
_cell.length_b   1.000
_cell.length_c   1.000
_cell.angle_alpha   90.00
_cell.angle_beta   90.00
_cell.angle_gamma   90.00
#
_symmetry.space_group_name_H-M   'P 1'
#
loop_
_entity.id
_entity.type
_entity.pdbx_description
1 polymer ?
#
loop_
_entity_poly.entity_id
_entity_poly.type
_entity_poly.pdbx_seq_one_letter_code
_entity_poly.pdbx_strand_id
1 'polypeptide(L)'
;MNESKIALTERLRREGRWDAATKFKDDALRDFRAKGMKRDEAADAAWEAMEKAFPPIASVASTTDIRAEEPVNTLVQGLSEIPASWPPLPANASLQVEISWVTANRLLVRDATGVDLSRALGPAPSYAALSWLETSFLFPSKFADISVKATATQDDEREMVRREKMAIEEIRSLLAEMLEDGDI
;
A
#
# COMPACT_ATOMS: atom_id res chain seq x y z
N MET A 1 2.99 33.86 -11.70
CA MET A 1 4.43 33.61 -11.44
C MET A 1 4.88 32.62 -12.50
N ASN A 2 5.75 33.04 -13.43
CA ASN A 2 6.25 32.20 -14.51
C ASN A 2 7.10 31.08 -13.90
N GLU A 3 6.77 29.83 -14.20
CA GLU A 3 7.56 28.70 -13.72
C GLU A 3 8.96 28.78 -14.37
N SER A 4 10.04 28.63 -13.58
CA SER A 4 11.39 28.60 -14.16
C SER A 4 11.50 27.44 -15.16
N LYS A 5 12.21 27.62 -16.28
CA LYS A 5 12.41 26.57 -17.31
C LYS A 5 12.89 25.24 -16.73
N ILE A 6 13.68 25.29 -15.65
CA ILE A 6 14.16 24.12 -14.91
C ILE A 6 13.01 23.44 -14.14
N ALA A 7 12.18 24.23 -13.45
CA ALA A 7 11.01 23.73 -12.72
C ALA A 7 9.99 23.08 -13.68
N LEU A 8 9.73 23.71 -14.83
CA LEU A 8 8.87 23.17 -15.89
C LEU A 8 9.40 21.84 -16.43
N THR A 9 10.71 21.73 -16.66
CA THR A 9 11.35 20.50 -17.17
C THR A 9 11.26 19.36 -16.15
N GLU A 10 11.61 19.63 -14.89
CA GLU A 10 11.54 18.64 -13.81
C GLU A 10 10.10 18.22 -13.52
N ARG A 11 9.14 19.15 -13.62
CA ARG A 11 7.72 18.86 -13.52
C ARG A 11 7.25 17.94 -14.65
N LEU A 12 7.58 18.24 -15.89
CA LEU A 12 7.15 17.43 -17.04
C LEU A 12 7.80 16.04 -17.07
N ARG A 13 9.04 15.91 -16.56
CA ARG A 13 9.66 14.61 -16.32
C ARG A 13 8.93 13.81 -15.25
N ARG A 14 8.59 14.45 -14.12
CA ARG A 14 7.81 13.84 -13.04
C ARG A 14 6.41 13.43 -13.49
N GLU A 15 5.79 14.21 -14.36
CA GLU A 15 4.47 13.93 -14.95
C GLU A 15 4.52 12.90 -16.10
N GLY A 16 5.71 12.43 -16.51
CA GLY A 16 5.86 11.50 -17.65
C GLY A 16 5.48 12.12 -19.02
N ARG A 17 5.27 13.43 -19.08
CA ARG A 17 4.82 14.17 -20.27
C ARG A 17 5.97 14.80 -21.05
N TRP A 18 7.20 14.58 -20.61
CA TRP A 18 8.41 15.18 -21.18
C TRP A 18 8.60 14.88 -22.67
N ASP A 19 8.33 13.64 -23.11
CA ASP A 19 8.52 13.25 -24.50
C ASP A 19 7.53 13.95 -25.45
N ALA A 20 6.27 14.10 -25.01
CA ALA A 20 5.24 14.83 -25.74
C ALA A 20 5.53 16.34 -25.76
N ALA A 21 5.98 16.87 -24.62
CA ALA A 21 6.26 18.29 -24.48
C ALA A 21 7.52 18.72 -25.25
N THR A 22 8.53 17.85 -25.35
CA THR A 22 9.73 18.09 -26.17
C THR A 22 9.36 18.14 -27.65
N LYS A 23 8.57 17.19 -28.16
CA LYS A 23 8.07 17.21 -29.54
C LYS A 23 7.27 18.48 -29.84
N PHE A 24 6.37 18.86 -28.93
CA PHE A 24 5.58 20.10 -29.05
C PHE A 24 6.47 21.34 -29.13
N LYS A 25 7.51 21.43 -28.28
CA LYS A 25 8.47 22.54 -28.29
C LYS A 25 9.27 22.59 -29.60
N ASP A 26 9.70 21.44 -30.12
CA ASP A 26 10.49 21.37 -31.35
C ASP A 26 9.64 21.75 -32.58
N ASP A 27 8.37 21.34 -32.62
CA ASP A 27 7.41 21.75 -33.66
C ASP A 27 7.11 23.25 -33.58
N ALA A 28 6.87 23.78 -32.37
CA ALA A 28 6.65 25.21 -32.16
C ALA A 28 7.89 26.03 -32.57
N LEU A 29 9.10 25.56 -32.25
CA LEU A 29 10.35 26.22 -32.63
C LEU A 29 10.52 26.25 -34.16
N ARG A 30 10.16 25.17 -34.86
CA ARG A 30 10.18 25.11 -36.33
C ARG A 30 9.21 26.13 -36.93
N ASP A 31 8.01 26.25 -36.38
CA ASP A 31 6.99 27.18 -36.86
C ASP A 31 7.38 28.64 -36.60
N PHE A 32 7.99 28.95 -35.45
CA PHE A 32 8.48 30.31 -35.15
C PHE A 32 9.66 30.71 -36.05
N ARG A 33 10.57 29.78 -36.36
CA ARG A 33 11.65 30.04 -37.34
C ARG A 33 11.13 30.20 -38.75
N ALA A 34 10.12 29.42 -39.16
CA ALA A 34 9.47 29.59 -40.47
C ALA A 34 8.79 30.96 -40.61
N LYS A 35 8.32 31.55 -39.50
CA LYS A 35 7.77 32.91 -39.43
C LYS A 35 8.84 34.02 -39.41
N GLY A 36 10.12 33.68 -39.55
CA GLY A 36 11.22 34.64 -39.64
C GLY A 36 11.68 35.23 -38.30
N MET A 37 11.27 34.65 -37.16
CA MET A 37 11.74 35.09 -35.84
C MET A 37 13.22 34.73 -35.62
N LYS A 38 13.93 35.60 -34.89
CA LYS A 38 15.32 35.32 -34.50
C LYS A 38 15.37 34.11 -33.59
N ARG A 39 16.49 33.37 -33.65
CA ARG A 39 16.68 32.09 -32.96
C ARG A 39 16.35 32.17 -31.46
N ASP A 40 16.73 33.26 -30.80
CA ASP A 40 16.56 33.42 -29.36
C ASP A 40 15.10 33.76 -29.00
N GLU A 41 14.49 34.66 -29.77
CA GLU A 41 13.06 35.00 -29.65
C GLU A 41 12.16 33.79 -29.92
N ALA A 42 12.50 32.99 -30.93
CA ALA A 42 11.79 31.75 -31.25
C ALA A 42 11.94 30.68 -30.15
N ALA A 43 13.09 30.64 -29.47
CA ALA A 43 13.32 29.71 -28.37
C ALA A 43 12.50 30.09 -27.14
N ASP A 44 12.45 31.37 -26.79
CA ASP A 44 11.63 31.86 -25.67
C ASP A 44 10.13 31.70 -25.95
N ALA A 45 9.68 32.02 -27.18
CA ALA A 45 8.29 31.81 -27.59
C ALA A 45 7.89 30.33 -27.58
N ALA A 46 8.79 29.40 -27.92
CA ALA A 46 8.54 27.97 -27.84
C ALA A 46 8.41 27.48 -26.39
N TRP A 47 9.21 28.02 -25.47
CA TRP A 47 9.08 27.71 -24.03
C TRP A 47 7.78 28.27 -23.43
N GLU A 48 7.39 29.48 -23.80
CA GLU A 48 6.11 30.08 -23.36
C GLU A 48 4.91 29.30 -23.93
N ALA A 49 4.97 28.90 -25.19
CA ALA A 49 3.95 28.03 -25.79
C ALA A 49 3.85 26.68 -25.07
N MET A 50 4.98 26.11 -24.65
CA MET A 50 5.05 24.87 -23.89
C MET A 50 4.47 25.02 -22.47
N GLU A 51 4.78 26.11 -21.76
CA GLU A 51 4.18 26.41 -20.45
C GLU A 51 2.65 26.56 -20.56
N LYS A 52 2.17 27.24 -21.62
CA LYS A 52 0.73 27.42 -21.89
C LYS A 52 0.03 26.12 -22.30
N ALA A 53 0.68 25.26 -23.10
CA ALA A 53 0.10 24.00 -23.56
C ALA A 53 0.15 22.90 -22.50
N PHE A 54 1.12 22.97 -21.58
CA PHE A 54 1.28 22.02 -20.48
C PHE A 54 1.16 22.73 -19.13
N PRO A 55 -0.04 23.26 -18.78
CA PRO A 55 -0.25 23.83 -17.47
C PRO A 55 0.07 22.79 -16.38
N PRO A 56 0.50 23.22 -15.18
CA PRO A 56 0.66 22.35 -14.04
C PRO A 56 -0.61 21.54 -13.85
N ILE A 57 -0.49 20.21 -13.89
CA ILE A 57 -1.59 19.36 -13.45
C ILE A 57 -1.71 19.68 -11.97
N ALA A 58 -2.72 20.48 -11.59
CA ALA A 58 -2.99 20.82 -10.22
C ALA A 58 -3.27 19.52 -9.48
N SER A 59 -2.24 18.94 -8.84
CA SER A 59 -2.30 17.81 -7.91
C SER A 59 -3.49 16.89 -8.19
N VAL A 60 -3.60 16.39 -9.42
CA VAL A 60 -4.49 15.28 -9.67
C VAL A 60 -3.69 14.13 -9.10
N ALA A 61 -4.08 13.78 -7.87
CA ALA A 61 -3.73 12.55 -7.21
C ALA A 61 -3.57 11.46 -8.26
N SER A 62 -2.53 10.65 -8.06
CA SER A 62 -2.35 9.34 -8.65
C SER A 62 -3.61 8.84 -9.34
N THR A 63 -3.49 8.53 -10.63
CA THR A 63 -4.43 7.67 -11.35
C THR A 63 -4.46 6.30 -10.66
N THR A 64 -5.23 6.28 -9.58
CA THR A 64 -5.92 5.23 -8.85
C THR A 64 -6.91 6.06 -8.04
N ASP A 65 -8.15 6.13 -8.53
CA ASP A 65 -9.27 6.87 -7.95
C ASP A 65 -9.24 6.92 -6.41
N ILE A 66 -8.82 8.05 -5.84
CA ILE A 66 -9.21 8.46 -4.48
C ILE A 66 -9.62 9.92 -4.57
N ARG A 67 -10.93 10.10 -4.77
CA ARG A 67 -11.65 11.34 -4.60
C ARG A 67 -11.39 11.83 -3.16
N ALA A 68 -10.66 12.93 -3.02
CA ALA A 68 -10.57 13.66 -1.75
C ALA A 68 -11.92 14.33 -1.52
N GLU A 69 -12.89 13.56 -1.02
CA GLU A 69 -14.03 14.11 -0.32
C GLU A 69 -13.51 14.62 1.04
N GLU A 70 -14.16 15.66 1.58
CA GLU A 70 -14.14 16.04 3.00
C GLU A 70 -14.05 14.79 3.89
N PRO A 71 -13.51 14.84 5.13
CA PRO A 71 -13.54 13.68 6.02
C PRO A 71 -15.00 13.41 6.42
N VAL A 72 -15.76 12.79 5.51
CA VAL A 72 -16.96 12.03 5.79
C VAL A 72 -16.49 11.10 6.89
N ASN A 73 -17.22 11.11 8.00
CA ASN A 73 -16.93 10.24 9.13
C ASN A 73 -17.00 8.79 8.61
N THR A 74 -15.86 8.27 8.16
CA THR A 74 -15.67 6.99 7.47
C THR A 74 -15.63 5.85 8.46
N LEU A 75 -16.02 6.11 9.71
CA LEU A 75 -16.17 5.08 10.72
C LEU A 75 -17.23 4.09 10.24
N VAL A 76 -16.82 2.83 10.18
CA VAL A 76 -17.75 1.75 9.85
C VAL A 76 -18.68 1.55 11.05
N GLN A 77 -19.98 1.76 10.83
CA GLN A 77 -21.00 1.66 11.88
C GLN A 77 -21.06 0.25 12.49
N GLY A 78 -21.23 0.16 13.81
CA GLY A 78 -21.39 -1.09 14.55
C GLY A 78 -20.11 -1.74 15.09
N LEU A 79 -18.91 -1.26 14.69
CA LEU A 79 -17.64 -1.80 15.22
C LEU A 79 -17.38 -1.49 16.70
N SER A 80 -17.98 -0.44 17.25
CA SER A 80 -17.89 -0.10 18.67
C SER A 80 -18.86 -0.92 19.54
N GLU A 81 -19.83 -1.61 18.94
CA GLU A 81 -20.87 -2.35 19.64
C GLU A 81 -20.38 -3.76 19.96
N ILE A 82 -19.54 -3.87 20.98
CA ILE A 82 -18.96 -5.15 21.40
C ILE A 82 -20.07 -6.04 21.99
N PRO A 83 -20.26 -7.28 21.49
CA PRO A 83 -21.26 -8.20 22.01
C PRO A 83 -21.02 -8.51 23.49
N ALA A 84 -22.06 -8.49 24.31
CA ALA A 84 -21.97 -8.80 25.75
C ALA A 84 -21.50 -10.24 26.05
N SER A 85 -21.60 -11.14 25.07
CA SER A 85 -21.09 -12.51 25.15
C SER A 85 -19.57 -12.60 25.08
N TRP A 86 -18.88 -11.55 24.66
CA TRP A 86 -17.41 -11.55 24.55
C TRP A 86 -16.75 -11.14 25.86
N PRO A 87 -15.61 -11.76 26.21
CA PRO A 87 -14.76 -11.26 27.27
C PRO A 87 -14.18 -9.88 26.91
N PRO A 88 -13.60 -9.15 27.87
CA PRO A 88 -12.82 -7.95 27.59
C PRO A 88 -11.77 -8.24 26.52
N LEU A 89 -11.79 -7.45 25.45
CA LEU A 89 -10.91 -7.70 24.31
C LEU A 89 -9.47 -7.28 24.65
N PRO A 90 -8.46 -8.09 24.29
CA PRO A 90 -7.07 -7.67 24.39
C PRO A 90 -6.79 -6.51 23.44
N ALA A 91 -5.81 -5.68 23.77
CA ALA A 91 -5.41 -4.56 22.92
C ALA A 91 -4.95 -5.05 21.52
N ASN A 92 -4.12 -6.08 21.51
CA ASN A 92 -3.45 -6.60 20.33
C ASN A 92 -3.18 -8.11 20.43
N ALA A 93 -3.02 -8.73 19.27
CA ALA A 93 -2.48 -10.07 19.08
C ALA A 93 -1.36 -10.01 18.02
N SER A 94 -0.81 -11.15 17.61
CA SER A 94 0.10 -11.14 16.45
C SER A 94 -0.66 -10.72 15.20
N LEU A 95 -0.01 -9.97 14.30
CA LEU A 95 -0.62 -9.50 13.05
C LEU A 95 -1.28 -10.66 12.28
N GLN A 96 -0.64 -11.82 12.26
CA GLN A 96 -1.17 -13.03 11.64
C GLN A 96 -2.51 -13.46 12.25
N VAL A 97 -2.62 -13.51 13.58
CA VAL A 97 -3.86 -13.89 14.27
C VAL A 97 -4.96 -12.89 13.94
N GLU A 98 -4.66 -11.60 13.94
CA GLU A 98 -5.62 -10.54 13.65
C GLU A 98 -6.15 -10.62 12.21
N ILE A 99 -5.25 -10.73 11.24
CA ILE A 99 -5.60 -10.88 9.82
C ILE A 99 -6.39 -12.17 9.58
N SER A 100 -6.03 -13.28 10.23
CA SER A 100 -6.73 -14.55 10.10
C SER A 100 -8.17 -14.46 10.62
N TRP A 101 -8.37 -13.79 11.76
CA TRP A 101 -9.70 -13.58 12.32
C TRP A 101 -10.56 -12.72 11.41
N VAL A 102 -10.00 -11.62 10.88
CA VAL A 102 -10.73 -10.74 9.95
C VAL A 102 -11.11 -11.51 8.69
N THR A 103 -10.19 -12.27 8.11
CA THR A 103 -10.44 -13.04 6.88
C THR A 103 -11.55 -14.08 7.09
N ALA A 104 -11.61 -14.72 8.26
CA ALA A 104 -12.65 -15.69 8.59
C ALA A 104 -14.03 -15.05 8.82
N ASN A 105 -14.08 -13.85 9.40
CA ASN A 105 -15.32 -13.26 9.93
C ASN A 105 -15.91 -12.15 9.08
N ARG A 106 -15.11 -11.50 8.24
CA ARG A 106 -15.49 -10.27 7.51
C ARG A 106 -16.80 -10.38 6.73
N LEU A 107 -17.07 -11.53 6.09
CA LEU A 107 -18.30 -11.72 5.34
C LEU A 107 -19.51 -12.02 6.23
N LEU A 108 -19.29 -12.61 7.40
CA LEU A 108 -20.34 -12.97 8.34
C LEU A 108 -20.82 -11.77 9.15
N VAL A 109 -19.89 -10.92 9.58
CA VAL A 109 -20.20 -9.74 10.39
C VAL A 109 -20.70 -8.57 9.55
N ARG A 110 -20.57 -8.61 8.22
CA ARG A 110 -21.06 -7.56 7.34
C ARG A 110 -22.58 -7.61 7.23
N ASP A 111 -23.23 -6.47 7.47
CA ASP A 111 -24.64 -6.23 7.22
C ASP A 111 -24.84 -5.18 6.10
N ALA A 112 -26.08 -4.98 5.64
CA ALA A 112 -26.41 -4.05 4.56
C ALA A 112 -25.96 -2.60 4.82
N THR A 113 -25.96 -2.18 6.09
CA THR A 113 -25.64 -0.80 6.50
C THR A 113 -24.43 -0.68 7.43
N GLY A 114 -23.85 -1.79 7.90
CA GLY A 114 -22.79 -1.73 8.92
C GLY A 114 -22.20 -3.10 9.27
N VAL A 115 -21.77 -3.22 10.53
CA VAL A 115 -21.13 -4.41 11.09
C VAL A 115 -21.92 -4.89 12.30
N ASP A 116 -22.29 -6.17 12.29
CA ASP A 116 -22.86 -6.88 13.43
C ASP A 116 -21.86 -7.93 13.92
N LEU A 117 -21.18 -7.62 15.03
CA LEU A 117 -20.16 -8.48 15.63
C LEU A 117 -20.73 -9.75 16.27
N SER A 118 -22.04 -9.79 16.56
CA SER A 118 -22.68 -10.98 17.15
C SER A 118 -22.72 -12.18 16.19
N ARG A 119 -22.57 -11.91 14.88
CA ARG A 119 -22.54 -12.92 13.81
C ARG A 119 -21.16 -13.54 13.59
N ALA A 120 -20.13 -13.08 14.30
CA ALA A 120 -18.78 -13.61 14.15
C ALA A 120 -18.69 -15.05 14.66
N LEU A 121 -17.84 -15.83 13.99
CA LEU A 121 -17.31 -17.08 14.51
C LEU A 121 -16.41 -16.77 15.72
N GLY A 122 -16.55 -17.53 16.80
CA GLY A 122 -15.65 -17.42 17.96
C GLY A 122 -14.21 -17.86 17.62
N PRO A 123 -13.21 -17.50 18.45
CA PRO A 123 -13.29 -16.70 19.69
C PRO A 123 -13.33 -15.17 19.43
N ALA A 124 -13.55 -14.40 20.50
CA ALA A 124 -13.52 -12.95 20.45
C ALA A 124 -12.12 -12.42 20.02
N PRO A 125 -12.06 -11.39 19.16
CA PRO A 125 -10.83 -10.82 18.61
C PRO A 125 -10.10 -9.87 19.57
N SER A 126 -8.96 -9.32 19.13
CA SER A 126 -8.34 -8.13 19.74
C SER A 126 -8.99 -6.83 19.21
N TYR A 127 -8.80 -5.71 19.91
CA TYR A 127 -9.16 -4.39 19.40
C TYR A 127 -8.45 -4.05 18.09
N ALA A 128 -7.17 -4.43 17.94
CA ALA A 128 -6.44 -4.24 16.70
C ALA A 128 -7.02 -5.06 15.53
N ALA A 129 -7.54 -6.28 15.76
CA ALA A 129 -8.28 -7.02 14.74
C ALA A 129 -9.58 -6.31 14.30
N LEU A 130 -10.28 -5.60 15.19
CA LEU A 130 -11.42 -4.76 14.80
C LEU A 130 -10.98 -3.56 13.94
N SER A 131 -9.83 -2.96 14.22
CA SER A 131 -9.24 -1.93 13.35
C SER A 131 -8.86 -2.48 11.97
N TRP A 132 -8.34 -3.70 11.90
CA TRP A 132 -8.11 -4.40 10.65
C TRP A 132 -9.41 -4.74 9.91
N LEU A 133 -10.48 -5.08 10.63
CA LEU A 133 -11.80 -5.30 10.05
C LEU A 133 -12.33 -4.01 9.40
N GLU A 134 -12.23 -2.88 10.08
CA GLU A 134 -12.57 -1.56 9.52
C GLU A 134 -11.75 -1.26 8.26
N THR A 135 -10.43 -1.42 8.34
CA THR A 135 -9.52 -1.24 7.20
C THR A 135 -9.90 -2.15 6.04
N SER A 136 -10.31 -3.38 6.32
CA SER A 136 -10.72 -4.33 5.29
C SER A 136 -11.90 -3.78 4.48
N PHE A 137 -12.88 -3.15 5.13
CA PHE A 137 -14.06 -2.58 4.48
C PHE A 137 -13.75 -1.28 3.73
N LEU A 138 -13.02 -0.36 4.35
CA LEU A 138 -12.70 0.95 3.76
C LEU A 138 -11.64 0.87 2.67
N PHE A 139 -10.66 -0.03 2.83
CA PHE A 139 -9.50 -0.15 1.95
C PHE A 139 -9.22 -1.62 1.58
N PRO A 140 -10.09 -2.30 0.80
CA PRO A 140 -9.95 -3.73 0.51
C PRO A 140 -8.63 -4.12 -0.17
N SER A 141 -8.11 -3.26 -1.06
CA SER A 141 -6.83 -3.50 -1.74
C SER A 141 -5.65 -3.49 -0.77
N LYS A 142 -5.57 -2.47 0.10
CA LYS A 142 -4.52 -2.38 1.14
C LYS A 142 -4.59 -3.56 2.10
N PHE A 143 -5.80 -3.96 2.49
CA PHE A 143 -5.98 -5.12 3.35
C PHE A 143 -5.50 -6.41 2.67
N ALA A 144 -5.80 -6.61 1.38
CA ALA A 144 -5.32 -7.76 0.62
C ALA A 144 -3.77 -7.81 0.57
N ASP A 145 -3.11 -6.68 0.27
CA ASP A 145 -1.64 -6.60 0.23
C ASP A 145 -1.00 -6.96 1.58
N ILE A 146 -1.58 -6.47 2.68
CA ILE A 146 -1.09 -6.76 4.03
C ILE A 146 -1.37 -8.22 4.41
N SER A 147 -2.51 -8.76 4.02
CA SER A 147 -2.88 -10.15 4.32
C SER A 147 -1.92 -11.14 3.68
N VAL A 148 -1.52 -10.89 2.43
CA VAL A 148 -0.51 -11.70 1.75
C VAL A 148 0.83 -11.64 2.48
N LYS A 149 1.29 -10.44 2.85
CA LYS A 149 2.55 -10.26 3.58
C LYS A 149 2.56 -10.94 4.94
N ALA A 150 1.47 -10.79 5.71
CA ALA A 150 1.33 -11.42 7.02
C ALA A 150 1.35 -12.95 6.94
N THR A 151 0.81 -13.52 5.86
CA THR A 151 0.81 -14.97 5.61
C THR A 151 2.20 -15.46 5.18
N ALA A 152 2.89 -14.71 4.31
CA ALA A 152 4.23 -15.08 3.84
C ALA A 152 5.27 -15.13 4.97
N THR A 153 5.27 -14.14 5.87
CA THR A 153 6.20 -14.12 7.02
C THR A 153 6.02 -15.33 7.95
N GLN A 154 4.79 -15.82 8.09
CA GLN A 154 4.50 -16.99 8.93
C GLN A 154 5.09 -18.28 8.35
N ASP A 155 5.00 -18.46 7.02
CA ASP A 155 5.54 -19.64 6.36
C ASP A 155 7.07 -19.64 6.44
N ASP A 156 7.71 -18.49 6.25
CA ASP A 156 9.16 -18.33 6.39
C ASP A 156 9.65 -18.70 7.81
N GLU A 157 8.99 -18.18 8.86
CA GLU A 157 9.33 -18.49 10.26
C GLU A 157 9.16 -19.98 10.58
N ARG A 158 8.07 -20.60 10.10
CA ARG A 158 7.80 -22.02 10.32
C ARG A 158 8.83 -22.90 9.63
N GLU A 159 9.23 -22.57 8.41
CA GLU A 159 10.28 -23.28 7.70
C GLU A 159 11.63 -23.17 8.41
N MET A 160 11.98 -21.97 8.87
CA MET A 160 13.22 -21.74 9.63
C MET A 160 13.27 -22.60 10.88
N VAL A 161 12.21 -22.57 11.70
CA VAL A 161 12.10 -23.40 12.92
C VAL A 161 12.20 -24.90 12.59
N ARG A 162 11.63 -25.34 11.47
CA ARG A 162 11.74 -26.75 11.05
C ARG A 162 13.18 -27.12 10.70
N ARG A 163 13.88 -26.27 9.96
CA ARG A 163 15.30 -26.48 9.60
C ARG A 163 16.20 -26.51 10.83
N GLU A 164 16.00 -25.57 11.76
CA GLU A 164 16.76 -25.53 13.02
C GLU A 164 16.52 -26.77 13.87
N LYS A 165 15.28 -27.26 13.97
CA LYS A 165 14.99 -28.51 14.69
C LYS A 165 15.72 -29.71 14.10
N MET A 166 15.75 -29.85 12.77
CA MET A 166 16.50 -30.94 12.12
C MET A 166 18.00 -30.84 12.41
N ALA A 167 18.59 -29.64 12.33
CA ALA A 167 20.00 -29.44 12.67
C ALA A 167 20.31 -29.77 14.13
N ILE A 168 19.42 -29.42 15.07
CA ILE A 168 19.57 -29.77 16.48
C ILE A 168 19.48 -31.29 16.68
N GLU A 169 18.58 -31.97 15.98
CA GLU A 169 18.44 -33.43 16.02
C GLU A 169 19.71 -34.12 15.51
N GLU A 170 20.27 -33.64 14.39
CA GLU A 170 21.53 -34.15 13.81
C GLU A 170 22.71 -33.96 14.78
N ILE A 171 22.84 -32.78 15.40
CA ILE A 171 23.89 -32.52 16.40
C ILE A 171 23.70 -33.42 17.62
N ARG A 172 22.46 -33.61 18.09
CA ARG A 172 22.17 -34.51 19.22
C ARG A 172 22.54 -35.96 18.90
N SER A 173 22.29 -36.42 17.68
CA SER A 173 22.69 -37.75 17.23
C SER A 173 24.21 -37.90 17.22
N LEU A 174 24.93 -36.95 16.63
CA LEU A 174 26.40 -36.91 16.61
C LEU A 174 27.00 -36.91 18.02
N LEU A 175 26.43 -36.11 18.94
CA LEU A 175 26.89 -36.09 20.32
C LEU A 175 26.63 -37.41 21.05
N ALA A 176 25.54 -38.10 20.74
CA ALA A 176 25.25 -39.42 21.30
C ALA A 176 26.23 -40.48 20.80
N GLU A 177 26.52 -40.50 19.50
CA GLU A 177 27.52 -41.39 18.90
C GLU A 177 28.92 -41.16 19.53
N MET A 178 29.32 -39.89 19.69
CA MET A 178 30.60 -39.56 20.35
C MET A 178 30.67 -39.99 21.82
N LEU A 179 29.54 -40.04 22.52
CA LEU A 179 29.47 -40.49 23.91
C LEU A 179 29.61 -42.01 24.00
N GLU A 180 28.96 -42.74 23.10
CA GLU A 180 29.06 -44.21 23.01
C GLU A 180 30.48 -44.66 22.63
N ASP A 181 31.14 -43.97 21.70
CA ASP A 181 32.52 -44.27 21.28
C ASP A 181 33.57 -43.93 22.36
N GLY A 182 33.24 -43.03 23.30
CA GLY A 182 34.13 -42.58 24.36
C GLY A 182 34.13 -43.43 25.64
N ASP A 183 33.20 -44.39 25.76
CA ASP A 183 32.99 -45.22 26.97
C ASP A 183 33.75 -46.57 26.92
N ILE A 184 34.93 -46.61 26.25
CA ILE A 184 35.85 -47.77 26.16
C ILE A 184 37.09 -47.57 27.03
#